data_AF-U2CXF2-F1
#
_entry.id   AF-U2CXF2-F1
#
_cell.length_a   1.000
_cell.length_b   1.000
_cell.length_c   1.000
_cell.angle_alpha   90.00
_cell.angle_beta   90.00
_cell.angle_gamma   90.00
#
_symmetry.space_group_name_H-M   'P 1'
#
loop_
_entity.id
_entity.type
_entity.pdbx_description
1 polymer ?
#
loop_
_entity_poly.entity_id
_entity_poly.type
_entity_poly.pdbx_seq_one_letter_code
_entity_poly.pdbx_strand_id
1 'polypeptide(L)'
;MKGDKIVYTIGKLSKIGRVSTKTLRYYDDIDLLKPIYVDESSQYRYYSDEQVLKLLIISELKEYGLKLEEIKVIIEKQDLNLLKKFLKNKIQEIDKDVQDNLNLKHFIEQKIKKIESGGKILDVSEDLKVELKERQPLTVMSRRVTTSMSNISNVIDKVFEDIYQMNLHPVGPLMTVFYDKEFDFENSDVEVCIPINKKMYSEKSDKIKEFPGGLHACVTFTGPYSKTGEAYAKVMKWIEENEYENSGMPFDIYLTGPRATKNAEGFITEVCFPVSKKVDTFVGCKEILIKDESKDVSFNVLVQYPTKELPTQTSFGPYKMDVCMNAKCLEGRFPLVVISHGNGGSHLLYRTISTYLARNGFIVAMVEHYGNNRNNNKLENTEENLILRPKHISLTIDKLLSDGFFGNHIEDEKIAVIGHSMGGYTALALAGGVPRTREGKKIETIVDSRIKTIVLLAPGAGWFMNGLNDVTIPILMLTAEHDPITPAWNAEIVINGIQDESKVTFKQIANAGHFSFLSPFPESMRNPKFLPSTDPDGFDREKFHNELPKDILAYLNEKLF
;
A
#
# COMPACT_ATOMS: atom_id res chain seq x y z
N MET A 1 -20.60 35.10 -58.65
CA MET A 1 -20.59 33.63 -58.79
C MET A 1 -19.96 33.27 -60.13
N LYS A 2 -18.70 32.82 -60.14
CA LYS A 2 -18.11 32.03 -61.25
C LYS A 2 -18.16 30.59 -60.75
N GLY A 3 -18.89 29.71 -61.43
CA GLY A 3 -19.02 28.31 -61.04
C GLY A 3 -17.67 27.60 -61.15
N ASP A 4 -17.29 26.86 -60.11
CA ASP A 4 -16.08 26.03 -60.10
C ASP A 4 -16.11 25.04 -61.26
N LYS A 5 -15.13 25.16 -62.15
CA LYS A 5 -14.98 24.25 -63.28
C LYS A 5 -14.42 22.94 -62.74
N ILE A 6 -15.12 21.83 -62.95
CA ILE A 6 -14.65 20.49 -62.59
C ILE A 6 -13.58 20.07 -63.60
N VAL A 7 -12.34 19.86 -63.15
CA VAL A 7 -11.19 19.70 -64.07
C VAL A 7 -10.29 18.50 -63.72
N TYR A 8 -10.21 18.08 -62.45
CA TYR A 8 -9.20 17.12 -62.01
C TYR A 8 -9.79 15.81 -61.49
N THR A 9 -9.45 14.70 -62.14
CA THR A 9 -9.65 13.35 -61.58
C THR A 9 -8.74 13.14 -60.36
N ILE A 10 -9.12 12.24 -59.44
CA ILE A 10 -8.28 11.85 -58.29
C ILE A 10 -6.83 11.49 -58.67
N GLY A 11 -6.59 10.86 -59.82
CA GLY A 11 -5.24 10.52 -60.28
C GLY A 11 -4.40 11.74 -60.68
N LYS A 12 -5.02 12.76 -61.28
CA LYS A 12 -4.35 14.04 -61.57
C LYS A 12 -4.05 14.80 -60.27
N LEU A 13 -5.01 14.84 -59.36
CA LEU A 13 -4.86 15.51 -58.07
C LEU A 13 -3.74 14.84 -57.22
N SER A 14 -3.67 13.51 -57.24
CA SER A 14 -2.60 12.73 -56.61
C SER A 14 -1.20 13.12 -57.13
N LYS A 15 -1.05 13.28 -58.45
CA LYS A 15 0.23 13.72 -59.04
C LYS A 15 0.60 15.15 -58.67
N ILE A 16 -0.38 16.05 -58.63
CA ILE A 16 -0.16 17.47 -58.30
C ILE A 16 0.23 17.62 -56.82
N GLY A 17 -0.57 17.06 -55.91
CA GLY A 17 -0.32 17.15 -54.47
C GLY A 17 0.76 16.20 -53.94
N ARG A 18 1.37 15.37 -54.81
CA ARG A 18 2.35 14.33 -54.47
C ARG A 18 1.90 13.40 -53.33
N VAL A 19 0.59 13.16 -53.25
CA VAL A 19 -0.02 12.25 -52.27
C VAL A 19 -0.65 11.06 -52.98
N SER A 20 -0.68 9.90 -52.33
CA SER A 20 -1.31 8.72 -52.93
C SER A 20 -2.81 8.92 -53.11
N THR A 21 -3.41 8.25 -54.11
CA THR A 21 -4.87 8.22 -54.28
C THR A 21 -5.58 7.63 -53.04
N LYS A 22 -4.93 6.73 -52.30
CA LYS A 22 -5.42 6.21 -51.01
C LYS A 22 -5.50 7.31 -49.95
N THR A 23 -4.51 8.19 -49.88
CA THR A 23 -4.50 9.34 -48.97
C THR A 23 -5.62 10.32 -49.30
N LEU A 24 -5.88 10.58 -50.59
CA LEU A 24 -7.00 11.44 -51.01
C LEU A 24 -8.37 10.84 -50.66
N ARG A 25 -8.53 9.51 -50.74
CA ARG A 25 -9.74 8.83 -50.24
C ARG A 25 -9.87 8.95 -48.73
N TYR A 26 -8.77 8.79 -48.01
CA TYR A 26 -8.78 8.98 -46.56
C TYR A 26 -9.14 10.42 -46.16
N TYR A 27 -8.66 11.43 -46.89
CA TYR A 27 -9.04 12.83 -46.68
C TYR A 27 -10.53 13.09 -46.96
N ASP A 28 -11.13 12.35 -47.89
CA ASP A 28 -12.58 12.35 -48.11
C ASP A 28 -13.31 11.72 -46.91
N ASP A 29 -12.85 10.54 -46.43
CA ASP A 29 -13.44 9.80 -45.31
C ASP A 29 -13.46 10.60 -43.99
N ILE A 30 -12.43 11.42 -43.74
CA ILE A 30 -12.34 12.27 -42.53
C ILE A 30 -12.89 13.69 -42.75
N ASP A 31 -13.57 13.94 -43.87
CA ASP A 31 -14.10 15.23 -44.32
C ASP A 31 -13.06 16.37 -44.43
N LEU A 32 -11.78 16.06 -44.61
CA LEU A 32 -10.72 17.06 -44.78
C LEU A 32 -10.71 17.65 -46.20
N LEU A 33 -10.88 16.80 -47.22
CA LEU A 33 -10.92 17.21 -48.63
C LEU A 33 -11.87 16.30 -49.43
N LYS A 34 -13.16 16.68 -49.48
CA LYS A 34 -14.17 15.97 -50.26
C LYS A 34 -14.09 16.30 -51.75
N PRO A 35 -14.34 15.35 -52.66
CA PRO A 35 -14.51 15.66 -54.07
C PRO A 35 -15.73 16.56 -54.30
N ILE A 36 -15.66 17.44 -55.30
CA ILE A 36 -16.81 18.28 -55.69
C ILE A 36 -17.88 17.47 -56.43
N TYR A 37 -17.48 16.34 -57.04
CA TYR A 37 -18.37 15.41 -57.71
C TYR A 37 -17.82 13.99 -57.63
N VAL A 38 -18.72 13.04 -57.35
CA VAL A 38 -18.47 11.61 -57.45
C VAL A 38 -19.40 11.06 -58.52
N ASP A 39 -18.84 10.43 -59.54
CA ASP A 39 -19.62 9.83 -60.60
C ASP A 39 -20.40 8.61 -60.09
N GLU A 40 -21.72 8.63 -60.20
CA GLU A 40 -22.58 7.59 -59.62
C GLU A 40 -22.33 6.20 -60.26
N SER A 41 -22.00 6.17 -61.55
CA SER A 41 -21.81 4.92 -62.31
C SER A 41 -20.42 4.28 -62.11
N SER A 42 -19.38 5.09 -62.01
CA SER A 42 -17.98 4.66 -61.96
C SER A 42 -17.30 4.88 -60.60
N GLN A 43 -17.99 5.56 -59.67
CA GLN A 43 -17.49 5.98 -58.36
C GLN A 43 -16.21 6.82 -58.43
N TYR A 44 -15.96 7.43 -59.60
CA TYR A 44 -14.77 8.25 -59.84
C TYR A 44 -14.93 9.64 -59.23
N ARG A 45 -13.86 10.11 -58.59
CA ARG A 45 -13.84 11.37 -57.85
C ARG A 45 -13.23 12.49 -58.68
N TYR A 46 -13.88 13.65 -58.66
CA TYR A 46 -13.46 14.84 -59.38
C TYR A 46 -13.34 16.05 -58.45
N TYR A 47 -12.41 16.95 -58.79
CA TYR A 47 -12.02 18.08 -57.97
C TYR A 47 -11.86 19.36 -58.81
N SER A 48 -12.04 20.52 -58.15
CA SER A 48 -11.89 21.86 -58.74
C SER A 48 -10.47 22.44 -58.56
N ASP A 49 -10.19 23.56 -59.22
CA ASP A 49 -8.94 24.33 -59.04
C ASP A 49 -8.72 24.77 -57.57
N GLU A 50 -9.79 25.18 -56.88
CA GLU A 50 -9.69 25.58 -55.47
C GLU A 50 -9.28 24.40 -54.57
N GLN A 51 -9.77 23.21 -54.87
CA GLN A 51 -9.42 21.99 -54.13
C GLN A 51 -7.97 21.55 -54.38
N VAL A 52 -7.38 21.93 -55.51
CA VAL A 52 -5.93 21.77 -55.73
C VAL A 52 -5.15 22.66 -54.76
N LEU A 53 -5.52 23.94 -54.64
CA LEU A 53 -4.87 24.87 -53.71
C LEU A 53 -5.01 24.39 -52.26
N LYS A 54 -6.22 23.96 -51.88
CA LYS A 54 -6.48 23.39 -50.55
C LYS A 54 -5.61 22.16 -50.28
N LEU A 55 -5.43 21.27 -51.26
CA LEU A 55 -4.53 20.11 -51.12
C LEU A 55 -3.07 20.52 -50.93
N LEU A 56 -2.58 21.53 -51.67
CA LEU A 56 -1.19 21.99 -51.53
C LEU A 56 -0.92 22.54 -50.13
N ILE A 57 -1.88 23.28 -49.55
CA ILE A 57 -1.79 23.77 -48.16
C ILE A 57 -1.81 22.60 -47.17
N ILE A 58 -2.70 21.61 -47.37
CA ILE A 58 -2.73 20.41 -46.52
C ILE A 58 -1.37 19.69 -46.53
N SER A 59 -0.76 19.53 -47.71
CA SER A 59 0.56 18.91 -47.85
C SER A 59 1.65 19.71 -47.12
N GLU A 60 1.67 21.03 -47.29
CA GLU A 60 2.63 21.92 -46.63
C GLU A 60 2.51 21.84 -45.10
N LEU A 61 1.31 21.95 -44.54
CA LEU A 61 1.11 21.88 -43.09
C LEU A 61 1.47 20.51 -42.52
N LYS A 62 1.27 19.45 -43.31
CA LYS A 62 1.70 18.10 -42.94
C LYS A 62 3.23 17.96 -42.94
N GLU A 63 3.94 18.61 -43.86
CA GLU A 63 5.41 18.65 -43.87
C GLU A 63 5.97 19.33 -42.60
N TYR A 64 5.25 20.31 -42.05
CA TYR A 64 5.59 20.90 -40.75
C TYR A 64 5.29 19.99 -39.55
N GLY A 65 4.68 18.84 -39.77
CA GLY A 65 4.36 17.87 -38.72
C GLY A 65 3.08 18.18 -37.94
N LEU A 66 2.15 18.97 -38.49
CA LEU A 66 0.82 19.15 -37.90
C LEU A 66 -0.03 17.88 -38.12
N LYS A 67 -0.88 17.57 -37.15
CA LYS A 67 -1.82 16.44 -37.21
C LYS A 67 -3.00 16.77 -38.13
N LEU A 68 -3.63 15.75 -38.71
CA LEU A 68 -4.70 15.94 -39.69
C LEU A 68 -5.93 16.64 -39.08
N GLU A 69 -6.20 16.41 -37.80
CA GLU A 69 -7.27 17.04 -37.04
C GLU A 69 -7.01 18.56 -36.89
N GLU A 70 -5.76 18.94 -36.66
CA GLU A 70 -5.36 20.36 -36.56
C GLU A 70 -5.46 21.05 -37.93
N ILE A 71 -4.99 20.37 -38.99
CA ILE A 71 -5.08 20.85 -40.37
C ILE A 71 -6.54 21.04 -40.78
N LYS A 72 -7.44 20.11 -40.42
CA LYS A 72 -8.87 20.22 -40.69
C LYS A 72 -9.45 21.50 -40.10
N VAL A 73 -9.17 21.76 -38.81
CA VAL A 73 -9.66 22.97 -38.13
C VAL A 73 -9.10 24.25 -38.76
N ILE A 74 -7.83 24.26 -39.15
CA ILE A 74 -7.20 25.42 -39.81
C ILE A 74 -7.90 25.73 -41.14
N ILE A 75 -8.12 24.70 -41.96
CA ILE A 75 -8.71 24.83 -43.29
C ILE A 75 -10.19 25.22 -43.21
N GLU A 76 -10.94 24.68 -42.25
CA GLU A 76 -12.36 25.01 -42.04
C GLU A 76 -12.57 26.44 -41.56
N LYS A 77 -11.74 26.90 -40.60
CA LYS A 77 -11.91 28.22 -39.99
C LYS A 77 -11.27 29.35 -40.80
N GLN A 78 -10.31 29.03 -41.66
CA GLN A 78 -9.52 30.01 -42.43
C GLN A 78 -8.93 31.14 -41.56
N ASP A 79 -8.60 30.83 -40.30
CA ASP A 79 -8.14 31.80 -39.31
C ASP A 79 -6.61 31.84 -39.27
N LEU A 80 -6.04 32.95 -39.75
CA LEU A 80 -4.60 33.19 -39.77
C LEU A 80 -3.98 33.26 -38.37
N ASN A 81 -4.74 33.71 -37.35
CA ASN A 81 -4.24 33.72 -35.97
C ASN A 81 -4.15 32.31 -35.40
N LEU A 82 -5.12 31.45 -35.75
CA LEU A 82 -5.12 30.05 -35.36
C LEU A 82 -3.97 29.29 -36.01
N LEU A 83 -3.76 29.47 -37.32
CA LEU A 83 -2.60 28.91 -38.03
C LEU A 83 -1.29 29.36 -37.38
N LYS A 84 -1.13 30.67 -37.14
CA LYS A 84 0.07 31.22 -36.48
C LYS A 84 0.29 30.61 -35.09
N LYS A 85 -0.77 30.31 -34.34
CA LYS A 85 -0.69 29.65 -33.03
C LYS A 85 -0.16 28.22 -33.16
N PHE A 86 -0.71 27.41 -34.08
CA PHE A 86 -0.22 26.05 -34.31
C PHE A 86 1.25 26.01 -34.74
N LEU A 87 1.64 26.89 -35.67
CA LEU A 87 3.04 26.98 -36.11
C LEU A 87 3.97 27.39 -34.96
N LYS A 88 3.57 28.33 -34.10
CA LYS A 88 4.35 28.70 -32.90
C LYS A 88 4.48 27.55 -31.92
N ASN A 89 3.41 26.80 -31.68
CA ASN A 89 3.47 25.61 -30.82
C ASN A 89 4.43 24.56 -31.40
N LYS A 90 4.43 24.37 -32.72
CA LYS A 90 5.35 23.43 -33.37
C LYS A 90 6.81 23.87 -33.25
N ILE A 91 7.08 25.16 -33.37
CA ILE A 91 8.43 25.71 -33.10
C ILE A 91 8.83 25.42 -31.66
N GLN A 92 7.95 25.64 -30.68
CA GLN A 92 8.25 25.35 -29.27
C GLN A 92 8.50 23.86 -29.01
N GLU A 93 7.76 22.97 -29.67
CA GLU A 93 8.00 21.52 -29.61
C GLU A 93 9.40 21.17 -30.16
N ILE A 94 9.75 21.71 -31.33
CA ILE A 94 11.08 21.50 -31.93
C ILE A 94 12.19 22.07 -31.04
N ASP A 95 12.01 23.28 -30.49
CA ASP A 95 13.00 23.89 -29.59
C ASP A 95 13.24 23.02 -28.34
N LYS A 96 12.17 22.40 -27.81
CA LYS A 96 12.26 21.45 -26.71
C LYS A 96 13.04 20.19 -27.12
N ASP A 97 12.72 19.59 -28.26
CA ASP A 97 13.41 18.41 -28.76
C ASP A 97 14.90 18.69 -29.01
N VAL A 98 15.24 19.87 -29.54
CA VAL A 98 16.62 20.31 -29.72
C VAL A 98 17.33 20.40 -28.36
N GLN A 99 16.68 20.99 -27.36
CA GLN A 99 17.25 21.11 -26.02
C GLN A 99 17.47 19.74 -25.35
N ASP A 100 16.51 18.83 -25.47
CA ASP A 100 16.61 17.47 -24.94
C ASP A 100 17.74 16.68 -25.62
N ASN A 101 17.89 16.82 -26.94
CA ASN A 101 19.00 16.22 -27.68
C ASN A 101 20.37 16.84 -27.33
N LEU A 102 20.43 18.16 -27.09
CA LEU A 102 21.65 18.81 -26.63
C LEU A 102 22.06 18.32 -25.22
N ASN A 103 21.08 18.13 -24.33
CA ASN A 103 21.32 17.55 -23.02
C ASN A 103 21.82 16.11 -23.13
N LEU A 104 21.17 15.27 -23.96
CA LEU A 104 21.59 13.90 -24.21
C LEU A 104 23.01 13.82 -24.77
N LYS A 105 23.32 14.66 -25.78
CA LYS A 105 24.67 14.77 -26.33
C LYS A 105 25.68 15.11 -25.24
N HIS A 106 25.38 16.08 -24.39
CA HIS A 106 26.27 16.45 -23.28
C HIS A 106 26.52 15.28 -22.32
N PHE A 107 25.49 14.52 -21.95
CA PHE A 107 25.65 13.34 -21.08
C PHE A 107 26.52 12.25 -21.74
N ILE A 108 26.33 12.01 -23.04
CA ILE A 108 27.16 11.06 -23.80
C ILE A 108 28.61 11.53 -23.83
N GLU A 109 28.86 12.81 -24.12
CA GLU A 109 30.21 13.39 -24.12
C GLU A 109 30.88 13.29 -22.74
N GLN A 110 30.15 13.52 -21.64
CA GLN A 110 30.67 13.32 -20.29
C GLN A 110 31.02 11.84 -20.02
N LYS A 111 30.17 10.90 -20.43
CA LYS A 111 30.43 9.46 -20.27
C LYS A 111 31.65 9.03 -21.07
N ILE A 112 31.83 9.53 -22.29
CA ILE A 112 33.04 9.31 -23.10
C ILE A 112 34.28 9.82 -22.37
N LYS A 113 34.28 11.07 -21.88
CA LYS A 113 35.40 11.62 -21.12
C LYS A 113 35.77 10.77 -19.89
N LYS A 114 34.77 10.28 -19.16
CA LYS A 114 34.99 9.37 -18.02
C LYS A 114 35.64 8.05 -18.43
N ILE A 115 35.19 7.46 -19.55
CA ILE A 115 35.78 6.23 -20.10
C ILE A 115 37.24 6.49 -20.51
N GLU A 116 37.51 7.60 -21.19
CA GLU A 116 38.85 8.00 -21.62
C GLU A 116 39.80 8.24 -20.43
N SER A 117 39.29 8.71 -19.29
CA SER A 117 40.07 8.85 -18.05
C SER A 117 40.22 7.56 -17.23
N GLY A 118 39.87 6.39 -17.79
CA GLY A 118 40.00 5.09 -17.12
C GLY A 118 38.83 4.68 -16.22
N GLY A 119 37.67 5.33 -16.36
CA GLY A 119 36.45 4.99 -15.62
C GLY A 119 35.90 3.61 -16.00
N LYS A 120 35.27 2.92 -15.03
CA LYS A 120 34.65 1.61 -15.25
C LYS A 120 33.30 1.75 -15.96
N ILE A 121 32.84 0.66 -16.59
CA ILE A 121 31.49 0.58 -17.21
C ILE A 121 30.40 0.89 -16.16
N LEU A 122 30.54 0.26 -14.99
CA LEU A 122 29.78 0.52 -13.77
C LEU A 122 30.63 1.46 -12.89
N ASP A 123 30.33 2.74 -12.96
CA ASP A 123 30.95 3.78 -12.14
C ASP A 123 29.92 4.20 -11.09
N VAL A 124 29.56 3.26 -10.21
CA VAL A 124 28.74 3.59 -9.03
C VAL A 124 29.63 4.43 -8.14
N SER A 125 29.13 5.58 -7.67
CA SER A 125 29.88 6.45 -6.77
C SER A 125 30.43 5.65 -5.57
N GLU A 126 31.71 5.26 -5.61
CA GLU A 126 32.39 4.50 -4.55
C GLU A 126 32.42 5.30 -3.23
N ASP A 127 32.19 6.62 -3.30
CA ASP A 127 32.23 7.57 -2.18
C ASP A 127 30.91 7.73 -1.40
N LEU A 128 29.82 7.04 -1.78
CA LEU A 128 28.57 7.14 -1.02
C LEU A 128 28.73 6.45 0.33
N LYS A 129 28.73 7.24 1.40
CA LYS A 129 28.82 6.74 2.78
C LYS A 129 27.44 6.72 3.41
N VAL A 130 27.06 5.55 3.95
CA VAL A 130 25.85 5.41 4.76
C VAL A 130 26.15 5.88 6.18
N GLU A 131 25.30 6.74 6.71
CA GLU A 131 25.36 7.26 8.08
C GLU A 131 24.08 6.94 8.83
N LEU A 132 24.23 6.46 10.07
CA LEU A 132 23.11 6.32 10.98
C LEU A 132 22.78 7.66 11.63
N LYS A 133 21.51 8.06 11.55
CA LYS A 133 21.02 9.35 12.08
C LYS A 133 19.79 9.14 12.93
N GLU A 134 19.90 9.47 14.21
CA GLU A 134 18.76 9.55 15.13
C GLU A 134 18.04 10.88 14.90
N ARG A 135 16.73 10.85 14.63
CA ARG A 135 15.91 12.05 14.40
C ARG A 135 14.78 12.14 15.39
N GLN A 136 14.48 13.35 15.84
CA GLN A 136 13.28 13.62 16.62
C GLN A 136 12.05 13.70 15.70
N PRO A 137 10.85 13.34 16.19
CA PRO A 137 9.62 13.57 15.44
C PRO A 137 9.46 15.04 15.05
N LEU A 138 8.93 15.30 13.85
CA LEU A 138 8.74 16.64 13.30
C LEU A 138 7.26 16.92 13.08
N THR A 139 6.81 18.15 13.32
CA THR A 139 5.49 18.58 12.84
C THR A 139 5.62 18.99 11.38
N VAL A 140 4.84 18.35 10.49
CA VAL A 140 4.87 18.60 9.05
C VAL A 140 3.50 19.00 8.53
N MET A 141 3.48 19.87 7.54
CA MET A 141 2.36 19.94 6.59
C MET A 141 2.61 18.86 5.54
N SER A 142 1.63 18.00 5.29
CA SER A 142 1.79 16.92 4.32
C SER A 142 0.62 16.79 3.36
N ARG A 143 0.91 16.19 2.19
CA ARG A 143 -0.08 15.84 1.19
C ARG A 143 0.33 14.57 0.46
N ARG A 144 -0.40 13.48 0.71
CA ARG A 144 -0.24 12.19 0.03
C ARG A 144 -1.12 12.12 -1.20
N VAL A 145 -0.55 11.69 -2.33
CA VAL A 145 -1.22 11.56 -3.62
C VAL A 145 -0.61 10.42 -4.42
N THR A 146 -1.41 9.79 -5.28
CA THR A 146 -0.91 9.00 -6.40
C THR A 146 -0.78 9.91 -7.61
N THR A 147 0.43 10.05 -8.16
CA THR A 147 0.69 10.96 -9.29
C THR A 147 1.92 10.53 -10.09
N SER A 148 2.01 11.01 -11.33
CA SER A 148 3.24 10.94 -12.12
C SER A 148 4.36 11.76 -11.45
N MET A 149 5.58 11.24 -11.48
CA MET A 149 6.78 11.93 -10.97
C MET A 149 7.01 13.28 -11.65
N SER A 150 6.55 13.45 -12.89
CA SER A 150 6.59 14.72 -13.62
C SER A 150 5.70 15.80 -13.01
N ASN A 151 4.68 15.41 -12.23
CA ASN A 151 3.69 16.30 -11.63
C ASN A 151 3.97 16.64 -10.17
N ILE A 152 5.07 16.15 -9.58
CA ILE A 152 5.37 16.34 -8.16
C ILE A 152 5.52 17.82 -7.77
N SER A 153 6.00 18.66 -8.68
CA SER A 153 6.08 20.13 -8.48
C SER A 153 4.73 20.75 -8.15
N ASN A 154 3.65 20.31 -8.81
CA ASN A 154 2.30 20.80 -8.55
C ASN A 154 1.81 20.41 -7.15
N VAL A 155 2.25 19.26 -6.64
CA VAL A 155 1.94 18.83 -5.27
C VAL A 155 2.70 19.70 -4.28
N ILE A 156 3.99 19.91 -4.50
CA ILE A 156 4.85 20.78 -3.68
C ILE A 156 4.24 22.18 -3.58
N ASP A 157 3.84 22.78 -4.70
CA ASP A 157 3.26 24.12 -4.71
C ASP A 157 1.97 24.19 -3.89
N LYS A 158 1.09 23.18 -3.96
CA LYS A 158 -0.11 23.08 -3.12
C LYS A 158 0.20 22.99 -1.63
N VAL A 159 1.26 22.28 -1.23
CA VAL A 159 1.66 22.21 0.19
C VAL A 159 2.15 23.59 0.67
N PHE A 160 2.92 24.31 -0.16
CA PHE A 160 3.33 25.69 0.17
C PHE A 160 2.13 26.65 0.24
N GLU A 161 1.14 26.52 -0.64
CA GLU A 161 -0.12 27.27 -0.58
C GLU A 161 -0.85 27.01 0.75
N ASP A 162 -0.98 25.75 1.14
CA ASP A 162 -1.61 25.36 2.42
C ASP A 162 -0.87 25.95 3.63
N ILE A 163 0.47 25.91 3.63
CA ILE A 163 1.31 26.54 4.66
C ILE A 163 1.06 28.05 4.74
N TYR A 164 1.02 28.73 3.60
CA TYR A 164 0.80 30.18 3.53
C TYR A 164 -0.60 30.56 4.02
N GLN A 165 -1.64 29.84 3.58
CA GLN A 165 -3.02 30.08 3.98
C GLN A 165 -3.22 29.92 5.50
N MET A 166 -2.50 28.98 6.11
CA MET A 166 -2.56 28.73 7.56
C MET A 166 -1.60 29.62 8.38
N ASN A 167 -0.90 30.57 7.73
CA ASN A 167 0.06 31.48 8.36
C ASN A 167 1.15 30.74 9.16
N LEU A 168 1.63 29.64 8.56
CA LEU A 168 2.71 28.80 9.05
C LEU A 168 4.01 29.13 8.31
N HIS A 169 5.13 28.70 8.86
CA HIS A 169 6.45 28.90 8.27
C HIS A 169 7.20 27.57 8.14
N PRO A 170 7.77 27.26 6.97
CA PRO A 170 8.70 26.15 6.83
C PRO A 170 9.90 26.34 7.74
N VAL A 171 10.27 25.31 8.48
CA VAL A 171 11.43 25.31 9.41
C VAL A 171 12.50 24.28 9.04
N GLY A 172 12.32 23.59 7.92
CA GLY A 172 13.23 22.56 7.45
C GLY A 172 13.09 22.29 5.95
N PRO A 173 13.95 21.40 5.41
CA PRO A 173 13.92 21.02 4.01
C PRO A 173 12.62 20.28 3.64
N LEU A 174 12.24 20.37 2.37
CA LEU A 174 11.19 19.56 1.75
C LEU A 174 11.57 18.08 1.85
N MET A 175 10.58 17.22 2.11
CA MET A 175 10.73 15.77 2.10
C MET A 175 9.67 15.12 1.21
N THR A 176 10.00 13.97 0.63
CA THR A 176 9.03 13.10 -0.08
C THR A 176 9.15 11.69 0.48
N VAL A 177 8.04 11.12 0.95
CA VAL A 177 7.94 9.72 1.37
C VAL A 177 7.37 8.89 0.22
N PHE A 178 7.91 7.69 0.01
CA PHE A 178 7.47 6.77 -1.04
C PHE A 178 6.77 5.57 -0.42
N TYR A 179 5.51 5.34 -0.80
CA TYR A 179 4.67 4.24 -0.28
C TYR A 179 4.50 3.08 -1.28
N ASP A 180 5.02 3.25 -2.49
CA ASP A 180 4.93 2.27 -3.57
C ASP A 180 5.63 0.96 -3.21
N LYS A 181 4.93 -0.16 -3.46
CA LYS A 181 5.56 -1.50 -3.42
C LYS A 181 6.46 -1.73 -4.63
N GLU A 182 6.06 -1.19 -5.77
CA GLU A 182 6.78 -1.24 -7.04
C GLU A 182 6.79 0.15 -7.66
N PHE A 183 7.92 0.58 -8.19
CA PHE A 183 8.04 1.91 -8.77
C PHE A 183 7.28 2.00 -10.10
N ASP A 184 6.22 2.81 -10.13
CA ASP A 184 5.53 3.24 -11.35
C ASP A 184 5.70 4.76 -11.52
N PHE A 185 6.43 5.17 -12.55
CA PHE A 185 6.74 6.57 -12.82
C PHE A 185 5.48 7.43 -13.06
N GLU A 186 4.40 6.85 -13.62
CA GLU A 186 3.17 7.59 -13.92
C GLU A 186 2.16 7.55 -12.77
N ASN A 187 2.30 6.60 -11.83
CA ASN A 187 1.36 6.37 -10.74
C ASN A 187 2.04 6.11 -9.39
N SER A 188 3.05 6.91 -9.02
CA SER A 188 3.71 6.76 -7.71
C SER A 188 2.83 7.31 -6.57
N ASP A 189 2.62 6.51 -5.53
CA ASP A 189 2.03 6.88 -4.24
C ASP A 189 3.09 7.55 -3.35
N VAL A 190 3.04 8.87 -3.34
CA VAL A 190 4.03 9.72 -2.67
C VAL A 190 3.37 10.67 -1.70
N GLU A 191 4.09 11.02 -0.65
CA GLU A 191 3.68 12.07 0.27
C GLU A 191 4.73 13.17 0.38
N VAL A 192 4.34 14.36 -0.07
CA VAL A 192 5.17 15.56 0.12
C VAL A 192 4.97 16.07 1.55
N CYS A 193 6.06 16.23 2.29
CA CYS A 193 6.08 16.70 3.67
C CYS A 193 7.00 17.92 3.80
N ILE A 194 6.54 18.98 4.45
CA ILE A 194 7.34 20.17 4.76
C ILE A 194 7.29 20.42 6.27
N PRO A 195 8.45 20.39 6.98
CA PRO A 195 8.51 20.74 8.39
C PRO A 195 8.05 22.17 8.63
N ILE A 196 7.18 22.37 9.61
CA ILE A 196 6.58 23.68 9.95
C ILE A 196 6.82 24.06 11.41
N ASN A 197 6.77 25.36 11.71
CA ASN A 197 6.85 25.84 13.08
C ASN A 197 5.63 25.38 13.90
N LYS A 198 5.90 24.77 15.07
CA LYS A 198 4.88 24.33 16.02
C LYS A 198 4.23 25.55 16.69
N LYS A 199 3.24 26.18 16.06
CA LYS A 199 2.25 26.99 16.78
C LYS A 199 1.20 26.04 17.36
N MET A 200 0.85 26.20 18.64
CA MET A 200 -0.26 25.48 19.27
C MET A 200 -1.54 25.76 18.48
N TYR A 201 -1.86 24.88 17.52
CA TYR A 201 -3.20 24.80 16.97
C TYR A 201 -3.89 23.61 17.61
N SER A 202 -5.00 23.91 18.26
CA SER A 202 -5.94 22.95 18.85
C SER A 202 -6.95 22.42 17.83
N GLU A 203 -6.84 22.82 16.56
CA GLU A 203 -7.72 22.35 15.49
C GLU A 203 -7.07 21.16 14.77
N LYS A 204 -7.74 20.00 14.87
CA LYS A 204 -7.39 18.82 14.08
C LYS A 204 -7.53 19.18 12.60
N SER A 205 -6.39 19.38 11.93
CA SER A 205 -6.32 19.49 10.47
C SER A 205 -5.70 18.19 9.96
N ASP A 206 -6.39 17.50 9.06
CA ASP A 206 -5.90 16.25 8.45
C ASP A 206 -4.60 16.45 7.64
N LYS A 207 -4.23 17.71 7.36
CA LYS A 207 -3.01 18.07 6.61
C LYS A 207 -1.78 18.28 7.49
N ILE A 208 -1.97 18.46 8.80
CA ILE A 208 -0.87 18.64 9.75
C ILE A 208 -0.72 17.36 10.54
N LYS A 209 0.46 16.75 10.48
CA LYS A 209 0.75 15.53 11.21
C LYS A 209 2.13 15.55 11.84
N GLU A 210 2.34 14.61 12.75
CA GLU A 210 3.68 14.27 13.21
C GLU A 210 4.33 13.32 12.20
N PHE A 211 5.50 13.70 11.71
CA PHE A 211 6.39 12.83 10.96
C PHE A 211 7.25 12.05 11.97
N PRO A 212 7.26 10.71 11.90
CA PRO A 212 7.90 9.89 12.92
C PRO A 212 9.41 10.17 13.00
N GLY A 213 9.92 10.18 14.23
CA GLY A 213 11.35 10.18 14.51
C GLY A 213 11.95 8.77 14.46
N GLY A 214 13.13 8.61 15.03
CA GLY A 214 13.82 7.33 15.19
C GLY A 214 15.15 7.27 14.43
N LEU A 215 15.69 6.06 14.35
CA LEU A 215 16.97 5.76 13.72
C LEU A 215 16.79 5.57 12.21
N HIS A 216 17.64 6.24 11.43
CA HIS A 216 17.61 6.18 9.97
C HIS A 216 18.99 5.84 9.41
N ALA A 217 19.04 4.99 8.39
CA ALA A 217 20.22 4.83 7.53
C ALA A 217 20.09 5.80 6.36
N CYS A 218 21.01 6.76 6.25
CA CYS A 218 20.94 7.82 5.25
C CYS A 218 22.21 7.90 4.40
N VAL A 219 22.06 8.28 3.13
CA VAL A 219 23.16 8.62 2.21
C VAL A 219 22.87 10.00 1.62
N THR A 220 23.87 10.88 1.65
CA THR A 220 23.80 12.15 0.91
C THR A 220 24.34 11.94 -0.50
N PHE A 221 23.50 12.25 -1.49
CA PHE A 221 23.80 12.14 -2.91
C PHE A 221 23.82 13.52 -3.56
N THR A 222 24.85 13.78 -4.35
CA THR A 222 24.99 15.02 -5.14
C THR A 222 24.84 14.68 -6.61
N GLY A 223 23.80 15.23 -7.27
CA GLY A 223 23.51 14.98 -8.67
C GLY A 223 22.01 14.97 -9.00
N PRO A 224 21.66 14.71 -10.27
CA PRO A 224 20.28 14.74 -10.73
C PRO A 224 19.42 13.64 -10.07
N TYR A 225 18.13 13.94 -9.86
CA TYR A 225 17.17 12.99 -9.27
C TYR A 225 17.06 11.67 -10.04
N SER A 226 17.33 11.65 -11.35
CA SER A 226 17.33 10.42 -12.16
C SER A 226 18.42 9.41 -11.78
N LYS A 227 19.40 9.81 -10.95
CA LYS A 227 20.49 8.96 -10.47
C LYS A 227 20.41 8.62 -8.98
N THR A 228 19.38 9.07 -8.26
CA THR A 228 19.23 8.75 -6.82
C THR A 228 19.12 7.24 -6.56
N GLY A 229 18.75 6.44 -7.58
CA GLY A 229 18.79 4.98 -7.51
C GLY A 229 20.13 4.40 -7.03
N GLU A 230 21.26 5.07 -7.29
CA GLU A 230 22.57 4.68 -6.77
C GLU A 230 22.64 4.77 -5.23
N ALA A 231 22.07 5.84 -4.65
CA ALA A 231 21.99 6.03 -3.21
C ALA A 231 21.02 5.05 -2.56
N TYR A 232 19.86 4.79 -3.19
CA TYR A 232 18.92 3.76 -2.74
C TYR A 232 19.59 2.37 -2.68
N ALA A 233 20.25 1.96 -3.76
CA ALA A 233 20.96 0.68 -3.82
C ALA A 233 22.04 0.58 -2.73
N LYS A 234 22.76 1.68 -2.46
CA LYS A 234 23.79 1.74 -1.42
C LYS A 234 23.22 1.56 0.00
N VAL A 235 22.12 2.25 0.31
CA VAL A 235 21.48 2.12 1.63
C VAL A 235 20.90 0.72 1.81
N MET A 236 20.15 0.20 0.83
CA MET A 236 19.57 -1.14 0.90
C MET A 236 20.64 -2.22 1.14
N LYS A 237 21.74 -2.18 0.36
CA LYS A 237 22.87 -3.09 0.54
C LYS A 237 23.48 -2.98 1.94
N TRP A 238 23.66 -1.76 2.44
CA TRP A 238 24.22 -1.55 3.78
C TRP A 238 23.32 -2.10 4.88
N ILE A 239 21.99 -1.94 4.76
CA ILE A 239 21.01 -2.49 5.71
C ILE A 239 21.16 -4.00 5.80
N GLU A 240 21.25 -4.69 4.65
CA GLU A 240 21.45 -6.13 4.59
C GLU A 240 22.77 -6.57 5.23
N GLU A 241 23.87 -5.86 4.92
CA GLU A 241 25.23 -6.20 5.39
C GLU A 241 25.47 -5.90 6.88
N ASN A 242 24.70 -4.99 7.49
CA ASN A 242 24.96 -4.47 8.84
C ASN A 242 23.93 -4.93 9.89
N GLU A 243 23.16 -5.98 9.59
CA GLU A 243 22.15 -6.54 10.50
C GLU A 243 21.11 -5.50 10.92
N TYR A 244 20.65 -4.68 9.97
CA TYR A 244 19.48 -3.83 10.16
C TYR A 244 18.30 -4.39 9.36
N GLU A 245 17.10 -3.93 9.67
CA GLU A 245 15.90 -4.15 8.89
C GLU A 245 15.20 -2.81 8.66
N ASN A 246 14.42 -2.74 7.58
CA ASN A 246 13.63 -1.55 7.29
C ASN A 246 12.45 -1.49 8.25
N SER A 247 12.34 -0.39 8.99
CA SER A 247 11.29 -0.17 10.00
C SER A 247 10.22 0.83 9.55
N GLY A 248 10.25 1.27 8.28
CA GLY A 248 9.27 2.21 7.74
C GLY A 248 9.40 2.45 6.25
N MET A 249 8.82 3.56 5.79
CA MET A 249 8.88 3.95 4.38
C MET A 249 10.12 4.80 4.10
N PRO A 250 10.84 4.56 2.99
CA PRO A 250 11.96 5.41 2.61
C PRO A 250 11.48 6.82 2.25
N PHE A 251 12.34 7.79 2.48
CA PHE A 251 12.06 9.17 2.14
C PHE A 251 13.31 9.93 1.72
N ASP A 252 13.10 10.89 0.85
CA ASP A 252 14.13 11.81 0.37
C ASP A 252 14.01 13.15 1.10
N ILE A 253 15.14 13.76 1.41
CA ILE A 253 15.24 15.13 1.93
C ILE A 253 16.00 15.97 0.90
N TYR A 254 15.35 17.01 0.39
CA TYR A 254 15.93 17.87 -0.65
C TYR A 254 16.66 19.07 -0.01
N LEU A 255 17.98 18.96 0.15
CA LEU A 255 18.82 20.00 0.73
C LEU A 255 19.09 21.13 -0.28
N THR A 256 19.31 20.76 -1.55
CA THR A 256 19.46 21.69 -2.68
C THR A 256 18.69 21.14 -3.88
N GLY A 257 17.97 22.00 -4.60
CA GLY A 257 17.15 21.59 -5.75
C GLY A 257 16.92 22.69 -6.78
N PRO A 258 15.92 22.53 -7.67
CA PRO A 258 15.66 23.44 -8.80
C PRO A 258 15.42 24.90 -8.43
N ARG A 259 14.95 25.17 -7.20
CA ARG A 259 14.77 26.54 -6.69
C ARG A 259 16.08 27.25 -6.34
N ALA A 260 17.16 26.50 -6.08
CA ALA A 260 18.46 27.02 -5.69
C ALA A 260 19.46 27.08 -6.86
N THR A 261 19.42 26.09 -7.77
CA THR A 261 20.30 26.03 -8.94
C THR A 261 19.55 25.44 -10.14
N LYS A 262 19.88 25.89 -11.36
CA LYS A 262 19.39 25.28 -12.59
C LYS A 262 20.22 24.07 -13.02
N ASN A 263 21.44 23.92 -12.47
CA ASN A 263 22.31 22.81 -12.79
C ASN A 263 21.97 21.62 -11.88
N ALA A 264 21.41 20.56 -12.47
CA ALA A 264 21.01 19.36 -11.75
C ALA A 264 22.18 18.61 -11.10
N GLU A 265 23.41 18.80 -11.59
CA GLU A 265 24.61 18.24 -10.95
C GLU A 265 24.91 18.87 -9.57
N GLY A 266 24.29 20.02 -9.25
CA GLY A 266 24.40 20.68 -7.95
C GLY A 266 23.26 20.35 -6.98
N PHE A 267 22.33 19.46 -7.34
CA PHE A 267 21.28 19.04 -6.42
C PHE A 267 21.88 18.16 -5.34
N ILE A 268 21.41 18.35 -4.10
CA ILE A 268 21.84 17.57 -2.94
C ILE A 268 20.60 16.97 -2.33
N THR A 269 20.53 15.64 -2.36
CA THR A 269 19.41 14.85 -1.85
C THR A 269 19.95 13.88 -0.82
N GLU A 270 19.35 13.87 0.37
CA GLU A 270 19.64 12.85 1.36
C GLU A 270 18.55 11.78 1.28
N VAL A 271 18.94 10.56 0.89
CA VAL A 271 18.06 9.39 0.84
C VAL A 271 18.12 8.70 2.19
N CYS A 272 16.99 8.52 2.85
CA CYS A 272 16.90 7.94 4.19
C CYS A 272 15.92 6.76 4.24
N PHE A 273 16.33 5.73 4.97
CA PHE A 273 15.50 4.57 5.32
C PHE A 273 15.35 4.52 6.83
N PRO A 274 14.13 4.49 7.38
CA PRO A 274 13.93 4.13 8.79
C PRO A 274 14.48 2.72 9.03
N VAL A 275 15.31 2.55 10.05
CA VAL A 275 15.92 1.24 10.35
C VAL A 275 15.82 0.89 11.83
N SER A 276 15.66 -0.40 12.10
CA SER A 276 15.91 -1.00 13.42
C SER A 276 17.06 -1.98 13.30
N LYS A 277 17.91 -2.06 14.33
CA LYS A 277 18.92 -3.12 14.38
C LYS A 277 18.18 -4.44 14.50
N LYS A 278 18.51 -5.43 13.67
CA LYS A 278 18.10 -6.82 13.89
C LYS A 278 18.67 -7.23 15.23
N VAL A 279 17.81 -7.22 16.23
CA VAL A 279 18.09 -7.89 17.49
C VAL A 279 17.73 -9.34 17.22
N ASP A 280 18.63 -10.27 17.57
CA ASP A 280 18.26 -11.68 17.76
C ASP A 280 17.19 -11.72 18.85
N THR A 281 15.96 -11.54 18.41
CA THR A 281 14.79 -11.41 19.25
C THR A 281 14.24 -12.82 19.39
N PHE A 282 14.40 -13.36 20.57
CA PHE A 282 13.79 -14.61 20.94
C PHE A 282 12.41 -14.36 21.51
N VAL A 283 11.69 -15.45 21.78
CA VAL A 283 10.31 -15.38 22.25
C VAL A 283 10.27 -15.82 23.71
N GLY A 284 9.96 -14.88 24.58
CA GLY A 284 9.57 -15.14 25.96
C GLY A 284 8.14 -15.67 25.99
N CYS A 285 7.81 -16.49 26.98
CA CYS A 285 6.48 -17.07 27.11
C CYS A 285 6.06 -17.12 28.57
N LYS A 286 4.84 -16.69 28.88
CA LYS A 286 4.31 -16.65 30.25
C LYS A 286 2.83 -16.96 30.26
N GLU A 287 2.43 -17.86 31.15
CA GLU A 287 1.03 -18.12 31.42
C GLU A 287 0.51 -17.13 32.47
N ILE A 288 -0.67 -16.58 32.22
CA ILE A 288 -1.40 -15.78 33.18
C ILE A 288 -2.82 -16.34 33.33
N LEU A 289 -3.35 -16.22 34.54
CA LEU A 289 -4.73 -16.55 34.85
C LEU A 289 -5.52 -15.26 34.97
N ILE A 290 -6.64 -15.17 34.24
CA ILE A 290 -7.58 -14.06 34.33
C ILE A 290 -8.81 -14.54 35.09
N LYS A 291 -9.31 -13.68 35.97
CA LYS A 291 -10.55 -13.91 36.72
C LYS A 291 -11.61 -12.89 36.30
N ASP A 292 -12.78 -13.39 35.92
CA ASP A 292 -14.00 -12.59 35.74
C ASP A 292 -14.79 -12.64 37.05
N GLU A 293 -14.59 -11.63 37.91
CA GLU A 293 -15.25 -11.53 39.22
C GLU A 293 -16.78 -11.51 39.13
N SER A 294 -17.36 -11.04 38.02
CA SER A 294 -18.82 -10.96 37.89
C SER A 294 -19.50 -12.32 37.68
N LYS A 295 -18.72 -13.33 37.30
CA LYS A 295 -19.20 -14.69 37.02
C LYS A 295 -18.50 -15.75 37.87
N ASP A 296 -17.50 -15.34 38.66
CA ASP A 296 -16.60 -16.22 39.42
C ASP A 296 -16.00 -17.32 38.53
N VAL A 297 -15.56 -16.93 37.33
CA VAL A 297 -14.89 -17.83 36.39
C VAL A 297 -13.49 -17.35 36.12
N SER A 298 -12.58 -18.31 35.88
CA SER A 298 -11.21 -18.01 35.50
C SER A 298 -10.84 -18.73 34.21
N PHE A 299 -9.93 -18.15 33.46
CA PHE A 299 -9.43 -18.72 32.22
C PHE A 299 -7.96 -18.39 31.99
N ASN A 300 -7.26 -19.29 31.28
CA ASN A 300 -5.84 -19.17 31.00
C ASN A 300 -5.59 -18.32 29.76
N VAL A 301 -4.50 -17.57 29.80
CA VAL A 301 -3.94 -16.88 28.65
C VAL A 301 -2.46 -17.17 28.57
N LEU A 302 -2.01 -17.65 27.41
CA LEU A 302 -0.60 -17.83 27.12
C LEU A 302 -0.10 -16.57 26.40
N VAL A 303 0.85 -15.87 27.00
CA VAL A 303 1.40 -14.62 26.48
C VAL A 303 2.80 -14.86 25.96
N GLN A 304 3.04 -14.56 24.69
CA GLN A 304 4.36 -14.55 24.07
C GLN A 304 4.82 -13.12 23.82
N TYR A 305 6.11 -12.87 23.98
CA TYR A 305 6.65 -11.50 23.94
C TYR A 305 8.13 -11.49 23.54
N PRO A 306 8.66 -10.34 23.08
CA PRO A 306 10.06 -10.23 22.67
C PRO A 306 11.01 -10.39 23.88
N THR A 307 12.11 -11.12 23.70
CA THR A 307 13.19 -11.22 24.71
C THR A 307 14.57 -11.39 24.05
N LYS A 308 15.64 -11.15 24.81
CA LYS A 308 17.02 -11.50 24.44
C LYS A 308 17.48 -12.84 25.02
N GLU A 309 16.68 -13.45 25.88
CA GLU A 309 17.04 -14.73 26.50
C GLU A 309 16.87 -15.87 25.50
N LEU A 310 17.88 -16.74 25.41
CA LEU A 310 17.89 -17.85 24.47
C LEU A 310 16.68 -18.78 24.72
N PRO A 311 15.98 -19.20 23.65
CA PRO A 311 14.85 -20.09 23.78
C PRO A 311 15.33 -21.51 24.09
N THR A 312 14.43 -22.28 24.69
CA THR A 312 14.57 -23.73 24.77
C THR A 312 13.37 -24.39 24.09
N GLN A 313 13.54 -25.61 23.59
CA GLN A 313 12.43 -26.36 23.02
C GLN A 313 11.46 -26.78 24.15
N THR A 314 10.40 -26.00 24.35
CA THR A 314 9.42 -26.19 25.42
C THR A 314 8.18 -26.92 24.89
N SER A 315 7.66 -27.87 25.65
CA SER A 315 6.48 -28.65 25.27
C SER A 315 5.19 -28.08 25.86
N PHE A 316 4.17 -27.94 25.01
CA PHE A 316 2.82 -27.51 25.35
C PHE A 316 1.84 -28.57 24.88
N GLY A 317 1.58 -29.56 25.74
CA GLY A 317 0.88 -30.77 25.33
C GLY A 317 1.61 -31.47 24.16
N PRO A 318 0.95 -31.70 23.01
CA PRO A 318 1.58 -32.35 21.87
C PRO A 318 2.47 -31.41 21.03
N TYR A 319 2.45 -30.10 21.31
CA TYR A 319 3.18 -29.10 20.52
C TYR A 319 4.52 -28.77 21.17
N LYS A 320 5.49 -28.41 20.34
CA LYS A 320 6.78 -27.88 20.77
C LYS A 320 6.97 -26.49 20.20
N MET A 321 7.52 -25.59 21.01
CA MET A 321 7.84 -24.22 20.61
C MET A 321 9.22 -23.84 21.16
N ASP A 322 10.01 -23.13 20.36
CA ASP A 322 11.28 -22.57 20.79
C ASP A 322 11.02 -21.23 21.49
N VAL A 323 10.78 -21.32 22.80
CA VAL A 323 10.45 -20.19 23.68
C VAL A 323 11.22 -20.27 24.99
N CYS A 324 11.40 -19.14 25.67
CA CYS A 324 11.96 -19.08 27.01
C CYS A 324 10.84 -18.76 28.03
N MET A 325 10.51 -19.72 28.88
CA MET A 325 9.45 -19.56 29.89
C MET A 325 9.85 -18.55 30.96
N ASN A 326 8.98 -17.57 31.22
CA ASN A 326 9.18 -16.50 32.21
C ASN A 326 10.45 -15.65 32.00
N ALA A 327 10.97 -15.59 30.77
CA ALA A 327 12.08 -14.71 30.42
C ALA A 327 11.76 -13.24 30.72
N LYS A 328 12.78 -12.42 30.92
CA LYS A 328 12.62 -10.96 30.98
C LYS A 328 12.09 -10.45 29.64
N CYS A 329 11.08 -9.57 29.66
CA CYS A 329 10.64 -8.87 28.47
C CYS A 329 11.77 -7.96 27.94
N LEU A 330 11.89 -7.85 26.63
CA LEU A 330 12.79 -6.88 26.00
C LEU A 330 12.43 -5.46 26.47
N GLU A 331 13.44 -4.63 26.70
CA GLU A 331 13.22 -3.22 27.04
C GLU A 331 12.53 -2.49 25.86
N GLY A 332 11.56 -1.63 26.17
CA GLY A 332 10.75 -0.93 25.18
C GLY A 332 9.25 -1.17 25.38
N ARG A 333 8.44 -0.48 24.58
CA ARG A 333 6.99 -0.69 24.48
C ARG A 333 6.67 -1.34 23.14
N PHE A 334 5.69 -2.23 23.13
CA PHE A 334 5.32 -3.05 21.99
C PHE A 334 3.80 -3.02 21.77
N PRO A 335 3.33 -3.04 20.51
CA PRO A 335 1.92 -3.27 20.20
C PRO A 335 1.43 -4.60 20.78
N LEU A 336 0.14 -4.64 21.14
CA LEU A 336 -0.52 -5.83 21.71
C LEU A 336 -1.45 -6.47 20.68
N VAL A 337 -1.32 -7.80 20.52
CA VAL A 337 -2.23 -8.62 19.74
C VAL A 337 -2.91 -9.63 20.65
N VAL A 338 -4.23 -9.71 20.62
CA VAL A 338 -4.97 -10.76 21.33
C VAL A 338 -5.61 -11.72 20.32
N ILE A 339 -5.37 -13.02 20.49
CA ILE A 339 -5.84 -14.06 19.56
C ILE A 339 -7.03 -14.81 20.19
N SER A 340 -8.15 -14.82 19.48
CA SER A 340 -9.36 -15.57 19.80
C SER A 340 -9.49 -16.79 18.89
N HIS A 341 -9.49 -17.99 19.48
CA HIS A 341 -9.54 -19.25 18.74
C HIS A 341 -10.92 -19.61 18.18
N GLY A 342 -11.01 -20.54 17.24
CA GLY A 342 -12.30 -21.05 16.74
C GLY A 342 -13.14 -21.80 17.79
N ASN A 343 -14.41 -22.07 17.46
CA ASN A 343 -15.34 -22.79 18.33
C ASN A 343 -14.77 -24.14 18.81
N GLY A 344 -14.82 -24.43 20.12
CA GLY A 344 -14.28 -25.67 20.70
C GLY A 344 -12.77 -25.88 20.50
N GLY A 345 -12.04 -24.88 20.02
CA GLY A 345 -10.62 -24.94 19.71
C GLY A 345 -9.71 -24.77 20.92
N SER A 346 -8.41 -24.64 20.65
CA SER A 346 -7.39 -24.31 21.65
C SER A 346 -6.61 -23.08 21.21
N HIS A 347 -6.22 -22.27 22.20
CA HIS A 347 -5.36 -21.11 22.02
C HIS A 347 -4.01 -21.47 21.33
N LEU A 348 -3.50 -22.69 21.52
CA LEU A 348 -2.25 -23.19 20.92
C LEU A 348 -2.31 -23.44 19.40
N LEU A 349 -3.49 -23.37 18.79
CA LEU A 349 -3.66 -23.58 17.34
C LEU A 349 -3.17 -22.39 16.49
N TYR A 350 -2.76 -21.28 17.12
CA TYR A 350 -2.27 -20.07 16.44
C TYR A 350 -0.81 -19.75 16.80
N ARG A 351 -0.09 -20.73 17.34
CA ARG A 351 1.29 -20.58 17.80
C ARG A 351 2.27 -20.10 16.74
N THR A 352 2.10 -20.47 15.46
CA THR A 352 3.00 -19.99 14.41
C THR A 352 2.86 -18.49 14.20
N ILE A 353 1.63 -17.98 14.20
CA ILE A 353 1.32 -16.55 14.16
C ILE A 353 1.87 -15.86 15.42
N SER A 354 1.55 -16.41 16.61
CA SER A 354 1.97 -15.82 17.88
C SER A 354 3.49 -15.74 18.01
N THR A 355 4.21 -16.84 17.76
CA THR A 355 5.67 -16.89 17.89
C THR A 355 6.32 -15.95 16.88
N TYR A 356 5.79 -15.87 15.66
CA TYR A 356 6.33 -14.99 14.63
C TYR A 356 6.12 -13.52 14.99
N LEU A 357 4.91 -13.11 15.40
CA LEU A 357 4.65 -11.74 15.82
C LEU A 357 5.46 -11.34 17.06
N ALA A 358 5.57 -12.23 18.05
CA ALA A 358 6.38 -11.97 19.25
C ALA A 358 7.87 -11.80 18.94
N ARG A 359 8.40 -12.58 17.99
CA ARG A 359 9.76 -12.41 17.47
C ARG A 359 9.96 -11.08 16.73
N ASN A 360 8.89 -10.49 16.20
CA ASN A 360 8.91 -9.24 15.44
C ASN A 360 8.32 -8.07 16.23
N GLY A 361 8.49 -8.06 17.56
CA GLY A 361 8.21 -6.86 18.36
C GLY A 361 6.75 -6.68 18.79
N PHE A 362 5.97 -7.75 18.91
CA PHE A 362 4.61 -7.70 19.48
C PHE A 362 4.53 -8.43 20.82
N ILE A 363 3.69 -7.97 21.73
CA ILE A 363 3.18 -8.81 22.82
C ILE A 363 1.92 -9.49 22.32
N VAL A 364 1.87 -10.82 22.40
CA VAL A 364 0.77 -11.63 21.84
C VAL A 364 0.14 -12.48 22.92
N ALA A 365 -1.17 -12.29 23.13
CA ALA A 365 -1.94 -13.01 24.13
C ALA A 365 -2.90 -14.00 23.46
N MET A 366 -2.71 -15.29 23.68
CA MET A 366 -3.59 -16.35 23.15
C MET A 366 -4.57 -16.79 24.25
N VAL A 367 -5.84 -16.47 24.08
CA VAL A 367 -6.88 -16.63 25.11
C VAL A 367 -7.55 -17.99 25.01
N GLU A 368 -7.68 -18.71 26.14
CA GLU A 368 -8.48 -19.93 26.23
C GLU A 368 -9.87 -19.62 26.79
N HIS A 369 -10.90 -19.51 25.95
CA HIS A 369 -12.20 -19.02 26.41
C HIS A 369 -12.88 -20.01 27.38
N TYR A 370 -13.32 -19.50 28.54
CA TYR A 370 -14.09 -20.29 29.50
C TYR A 370 -15.37 -20.83 28.85
N GLY A 371 -15.63 -22.13 29.01
CA GLY A 371 -16.85 -22.78 28.54
C GLY A 371 -16.94 -23.00 27.02
N ASN A 372 -15.97 -22.51 26.25
CA ASN A 372 -15.90 -22.75 24.81
C ASN A 372 -14.45 -22.92 24.35
N ASN A 373 -13.85 -24.05 24.74
CA ASN A 373 -12.52 -24.51 24.33
C ASN A 373 -12.48 -26.05 24.26
N ARG A 374 -11.34 -26.59 23.80
CA ARG A 374 -11.12 -28.03 23.59
C ARG A 374 -11.42 -28.89 24.81
N ASN A 375 -11.13 -28.39 26.01
CA ASN A 375 -11.27 -29.15 27.26
C ASN A 375 -12.60 -28.86 27.97
N ASN A 376 -13.29 -27.78 27.61
CA ASN A 376 -14.56 -27.37 28.18
C ASN A 376 -15.37 -26.61 27.12
N ASN A 377 -16.31 -27.30 26.47
CA ASN A 377 -17.15 -26.75 25.40
C ASN A 377 -18.63 -26.62 25.78
N LYS A 378 -18.95 -26.54 27.07
CA LYS A 378 -20.33 -26.59 27.58
C LYS A 378 -21.23 -25.43 27.14
N LEU A 379 -20.64 -24.29 26.77
CA LEU A 379 -21.36 -23.09 26.34
C LEU A 379 -21.51 -23.00 24.82
N GLU A 380 -21.01 -23.98 24.07
CA GLU A 380 -21.20 -24.03 22.61
C GLU A 380 -22.68 -23.84 22.24
N ASN A 381 -22.94 -23.05 21.20
CA ASN A 381 -24.28 -22.73 20.71
C ASN A 381 -25.21 -22.01 21.72
N THR A 382 -24.67 -21.38 22.77
CA THR A 382 -25.45 -20.56 23.72
C THR A 382 -25.26 -19.05 23.49
N GLU A 383 -26.28 -18.26 23.85
CA GLU A 383 -26.18 -16.78 23.90
C GLU A 383 -25.08 -16.35 24.89
N GLU A 384 -24.91 -17.09 25.99
CA GLU A 384 -23.85 -16.80 26.99
C GLU A 384 -22.44 -16.91 26.40
N ASN A 385 -22.17 -17.87 25.50
CA ASN A 385 -20.88 -17.95 24.81
C ASN A 385 -20.62 -16.73 23.93
N LEU A 386 -21.65 -16.29 23.20
CA LEU A 386 -21.58 -15.12 22.33
C LEU A 386 -21.27 -13.85 23.14
N ILE A 387 -21.82 -13.74 24.36
CA ILE A 387 -21.54 -12.63 25.29
C ILE A 387 -20.15 -12.72 25.92
N LEU A 388 -19.75 -13.90 26.40
CA LEU A 388 -18.53 -14.07 27.17
C LEU A 388 -17.26 -13.98 26.32
N ARG A 389 -17.29 -14.41 25.06
CA ARG A 389 -16.07 -14.41 24.23
C ARG A 389 -15.46 -13.02 24.01
N PRO A 390 -16.20 -11.98 23.60
CA PRO A 390 -15.70 -10.60 23.56
C PRO A 390 -15.20 -10.13 24.92
N LYS A 391 -15.95 -10.42 25.98
CA LYS A 391 -15.59 -10.04 27.35
C LYS A 391 -14.26 -10.64 27.80
N HIS A 392 -13.99 -11.91 27.49
CA HIS A 392 -12.72 -12.56 27.82
C HIS A 392 -11.53 -11.84 27.17
N ILE A 393 -11.67 -11.34 25.94
CA ILE A 393 -10.63 -10.54 25.27
C ILE A 393 -10.44 -9.21 25.98
N SER A 394 -11.53 -8.48 26.27
CA SER A 394 -11.46 -7.19 26.96
C SER A 394 -10.82 -7.30 28.36
N LEU A 395 -11.19 -8.32 29.15
CA LEU A 395 -10.56 -8.63 30.44
C LEU A 395 -9.08 -9.00 30.31
N THR A 396 -8.68 -9.63 29.19
CA THR A 396 -7.28 -9.92 28.89
C THR A 396 -6.49 -8.64 28.66
N ILE A 397 -7.04 -7.70 27.90
CA ILE A 397 -6.43 -6.39 27.69
C ILE A 397 -6.31 -5.65 29.03
N ASP A 398 -7.38 -5.59 29.84
CA ASP A 398 -7.36 -4.96 31.17
C ASP A 398 -6.27 -5.53 32.06
N LYS A 399 -6.20 -6.87 32.12
CA LYS A 399 -5.21 -7.56 32.96
C LYS A 399 -3.80 -7.26 32.50
N LEU A 400 -3.52 -7.31 31.20
CA LEU A 400 -2.18 -7.08 30.66
C LEU A 400 -1.70 -5.63 30.83
N LEU A 401 -2.58 -4.66 30.60
CA LEU A 401 -2.25 -3.24 30.77
C LEU A 401 -1.98 -2.87 32.24
N SER A 402 -2.64 -3.55 33.18
CA SER A 402 -2.43 -3.35 34.62
C SER A 402 -1.41 -4.30 35.25
N ASP A 403 -0.85 -5.24 34.49
CA ASP A 403 0.07 -6.25 35.01
C ASP A 403 1.45 -5.64 35.32
N GLY A 404 2.02 -5.98 36.47
CA GLY A 404 3.33 -5.45 36.87
C GLY A 404 4.49 -5.92 35.98
N PHE A 405 4.32 -7.01 35.23
CA PHE A 405 5.31 -7.50 34.27
C PHE A 405 5.07 -6.92 32.87
N PHE A 406 3.82 -6.79 32.40
CA PHE A 406 3.52 -6.38 31.02
C PHE A 406 3.15 -4.91 30.84
N GLY A 407 2.53 -4.26 31.82
CA GLY A 407 1.88 -2.95 31.64
C GLY A 407 2.81 -1.87 31.11
N ASN A 408 4.05 -1.81 31.60
CA ASN A 408 5.06 -0.84 31.15
C ASN A 408 5.66 -1.15 29.77
N HIS A 409 5.38 -2.33 29.21
CA HIS A 409 5.88 -2.79 27.92
C HIS A 409 4.81 -2.78 26.81
N ILE A 410 3.55 -2.42 27.10
CA ILE A 410 2.49 -2.40 26.09
C ILE A 410 2.23 -0.96 25.62
N GLU A 411 2.08 -0.79 24.31
CA GLU A 411 1.52 0.41 23.69
C GLU A 411 -0.02 0.32 23.68
N ASP A 412 -0.67 1.01 24.60
CA ASP A 412 -2.12 0.99 24.83
C ASP A 412 -2.93 1.59 23.68
N GLU A 413 -2.32 2.40 22.83
CA GLU A 413 -2.92 2.91 21.59
C GLU A 413 -2.72 1.99 20.37
N LYS A 414 -2.01 0.86 20.51
CA LYS A 414 -1.73 -0.07 19.40
C LYS A 414 -2.16 -1.50 19.73
N ILE A 415 -3.47 -1.70 19.82
CA ILE A 415 -4.07 -3.00 20.15
C ILE A 415 -4.83 -3.56 18.94
N ALA A 416 -4.59 -4.83 18.63
CA ALA A 416 -5.28 -5.56 17.57
C ALA A 416 -5.84 -6.90 18.07
N VAL A 417 -6.88 -7.39 17.39
CA VAL A 417 -7.46 -8.71 17.67
C VAL A 417 -7.43 -9.59 16.42
N ILE A 418 -6.95 -10.82 16.57
CA ILE A 418 -6.98 -11.85 15.53
C ILE A 418 -8.02 -12.89 15.90
N GLY A 419 -8.94 -13.18 15.00
CA GLY A 419 -10.04 -14.10 15.23
C GLY A 419 -10.19 -15.13 14.11
N HIS A 420 -10.21 -16.42 14.45
CA HIS A 420 -10.55 -17.48 13.50
C HIS A 420 -11.93 -18.05 13.75
N SER A 421 -12.77 -18.21 12.73
CA SER A 421 -14.12 -18.80 12.87
C SER A 421 -14.96 -18.04 13.92
N MET A 422 -15.36 -18.68 15.03
CA MET A 422 -16.00 -18.01 16.19
C MET A 422 -15.13 -16.92 16.84
N GLY A 423 -13.80 -17.02 16.69
CA GLY A 423 -12.88 -15.93 17.03
C GLY A 423 -13.08 -14.71 16.12
N GLY A 424 -13.44 -14.92 14.85
CA GLY A 424 -13.82 -13.84 13.93
C GLY A 424 -15.11 -13.15 14.36
N TYR A 425 -16.11 -13.92 14.82
CA TYR A 425 -17.29 -13.37 15.51
C TYR A 425 -16.87 -12.49 16.70
N THR A 426 -15.95 -13.00 17.52
CA THR A 426 -15.46 -12.33 18.73
C THR A 426 -14.81 -10.98 18.38
N ALA A 427 -13.96 -10.96 17.36
CA ALA A 427 -13.30 -9.75 16.87
C ALA A 427 -14.28 -8.72 16.29
N LEU A 428 -15.27 -9.16 15.50
CA LEU A 428 -16.31 -8.28 14.94
C LEU A 428 -17.17 -7.65 16.04
N ALA A 429 -17.59 -8.41 17.05
CA ALA A 429 -18.37 -7.88 18.17
C ALA A 429 -17.59 -6.81 18.95
N LEU A 430 -16.31 -7.06 19.22
CA LEU A 430 -15.42 -6.10 19.86
C LEU A 430 -15.21 -4.82 19.05
N ALA A 431 -15.23 -4.92 17.73
CA ALA A 431 -15.02 -3.83 16.80
C ALA A 431 -16.27 -2.93 16.60
N GLY A 432 -17.39 -3.23 17.25
CA GLY A 432 -18.65 -2.49 17.12
C GLY A 432 -19.79 -3.28 16.49
N GLY A 433 -19.54 -4.51 16.02
CA GLY A 433 -20.57 -5.34 15.43
C GLY A 433 -21.68 -5.68 16.43
N VAL A 434 -22.93 -5.60 15.98
CA VAL A 434 -24.13 -5.87 16.78
C VAL A 434 -24.70 -7.25 16.41
N PRO A 435 -24.41 -8.29 17.20
CA PRO A 435 -24.86 -9.64 16.89
C PRO A 435 -26.33 -9.85 17.24
N ARG A 436 -26.97 -10.77 16.51
CA ARG A 436 -28.38 -11.13 16.69
C ARG A 436 -28.58 -12.64 16.74
N THR A 437 -29.60 -13.09 17.48
CA THR A 437 -30.08 -14.47 17.42
C THR A 437 -30.72 -14.76 16.07
N ARG A 438 -31.03 -16.03 15.81
CA ARG A 438 -31.71 -16.45 14.57
C ARG A 438 -33.09 -15.82 14.42
N GLU A 439 -33.74 -15.51 15.53
CA GLU A 439 -35.05 -14.82 15.62
C GLU A 439 -34.92 -13.29 15.49
N GLY A 440 -33.70 -12.77 15.30
CA GLY A 440 -33.43 -11.34 15.12
C GLY A 440 -33.25 -10.53 16.41
N LYS A 441 -33.32 -11.17 17.59
CA LYS A 441 -33.10 -10.52 18.89
C LYS A 441 -31.65 -10.05 18.98
N LYS A 442 -31.43 -8.79 19.35
CA LYS A 442 -30.09 -8.26 19.63
C LYS A 442 -29.46 -8.98 20.82
N ILE A 443 -28.19 -9.36 20.69
CA ILE A 443 -27.37 -9.92 21.76
C ILE A 443 -26.46 -8.78 22.26
N GLU A 444 -26.54 -8.48 23.55
CA GLU A 444 -25.74 -7.42 24.16
C GLU A 444 -24.31 -7.93 24.42
N THR A 445 -23.35 -7.42 23.64
CA THR A 445 -21.92 -7.73 23.75
C THR A 445 -21.12 -6.48 24.09
N ILE A 446 -19.85 -6.66 24.46
CA ILE A 446 -18.92 -5.56 24.75
C ILE A 446 -18.24 -5.13 23.45
N VAL A 447 -18.18 -3.82 23.25
CA VAL A 447 -17.32 -3.13 22.27
C VAL A 447 -16.10 -2.59 23.02
N ASP A 448 -14.91 -2.75 22.45
CA ASP A 448 -13.66 -2.30 23.10
C ASP A 448 -12.93 -1.28 22.22
N SER A 449 -13.08 0.00 22.56
CA SER A 449 -12.55 1.14 21.79
C SER A 449 -11.02 1.22 21.74
N ARG A 450 -10.32 0.39 22.52
CA ARG A 450 -8.87 0.31 22.48
C ARG A 450 -8.36 -0.44 21.26
N ILE A 451 -9.18 -1.34 20.69
CA ILE A 451 -8.83 -2.12 19.51
C ILE A 451 -8.86 -1.20 18.29
N LYS A 452 -7.71 -1.10 17.60
CA LYS A 452 -7.53 -0.21 16.45
C LYS A 452 -7.68 -0.92 15.11
N THR A 453 -7.55 -2.24 15.08
CA THR A 453 -7.64 -3.05 13.86
C THR A 453 -7.94 -4.52 14.20
N ILE A 454 -8.55 -5.25 13.28
CA ILE A 454 -8.82 -6.69 13.44
C ILE A 454 -8.35 -7.50 12.23
N VAL A 455 -8.01 -8.77 12.50
CA VAL A 455 -7.70 -9.78 11.48
C VAL A 455 -8.67 -10.93 11.61
N LEU A 456 -9.38 -11.23 10.53
CA LEU A 456 -10.40 -12.25 10.44
C LEU A 456 -9.89 -13.42 9.59
N LEU A 457 -9.82 -14.60 10.18
CA LEU A 457 -9.41 -15.85 9.51
C LEU A 457 -10.64 -16.76 9.38
N ALA A 458 -11.18 -16.94 8.18
CA ALA A 458 -12.42 -17.70 7.94
C ALA A 458 -13.52 -17.33 8.97
N PRO A 459 -13.95 -16.05 9.04
CA PRO A 459 -14.79 -15.56 10.13
C PRO A 459 -16.21 -16.13 10.10
N GLY A 460 -16.75 -16.44 11.28
CA GLY A 460 -18.19 -16.63 11.46
C GLY A 460 -18.88 -15.28 11.59
N ALA A 461 -19.56 -14.83 10.53
CA ALA A 461 -20.19 -13.51 10.47
C ALA A 461 -21.73 -13.56 10.49
N GLY A 462 -22.33 -14.75 10.45
CA GLY A 462 -23.79 -14.93 10.35
C GLY A 462 -24.64 -14.22 11.41
N TRP A 463 -24.08 -13.92 12.58
CA TRP A 463 -24.78 -13.17 13.63
C TRP A 463 -24.95 -11.68 13.33
N PHE A 464 -24.23 -11.13 12.35
CA PHE A 464 -24.18 -9.69 12.08
C PHE A 464 -24.93 -9.26 10.81
N MET A 465 -25.93 -10.03 10.38
CA MET A 465 -26.81 -9.59 9.28
C MET A 465 -27.42 -8.22 9.62
N ASN A 466 -27.05 -7.20 8.84
CA ASN A 466 -27.39 -5.78 9.06
C ASN A 466 -26.89 -5.20 10.41
N GLY A 467 -25.80 -5.75 10.95
CA GLY A 467 -25.27 -5.41 12.28
C GLY A 467 -23.85 -4.85 12.29
N LEU A 468 -23.27 -4.49 11.14
CA LEU A 468 -21.85 -4.06 11.05
C LEU A 468 -21.67 -2.55 10.78
N ASN A 469 -22.75 -1.77 10.77
CA ASN A 469 -22.69 -0.32 10.47
C ASN A 469 -21.76 0.46 11.41
N ASP A 470 -21.62 0.01 12.66
CA ASP A 470 -20.83 0.68 13.69
C ASP A 470 -19.35 0.22 13.71
N VAL A 471 -18.96 -0.71 12.83
CA VAL A 471 -17.57 -1.16 12.71
C VAL A 471 -16.82 -0.23 11.77
N THR A 472 -15.96 0.62 12.35
CA THR A 472 -15.25 1.69 11.63
C THR A 472 -13.73 1.50 11.55
N ILE A 473 -13.20 0.45 12.18
CA ILE A 473 -11.77 0.16 12.22
C ILE A 473 -11.33 -0.69 11.01
N PRO A 474 -10.05 -0.61 10.57
CA PRO A 474 -9.51 -1.46 9.52
C PRO A 474 -9.67 -2.97 9.82
N ILE A 475 -9.94 -3.74 8.77
CA ILE A 475 -10.13 -5.19 8.79
C ILE A 475 -9.25 -5.85 7.72
N LEU A 476 -8.42 -6.82 8.13
CA LEU A 476 -7.87 -7.82 7.21
C LEU A 476 -8.77 -9.06 7.26
N MET A 477 -9.41 -9.41 6.15
CA MET A 477 -10.24 -10.61 6.05
C MET A 477 -9.64 -11.63 5.10
N LEU A 478 -9.25 -12.78 5.65
CA LEU A 478 -8.73 -13.94 4.93
C LEU A 478 -9.76 -15.06 4.95
N THR A 479 -10.19 -15.54 3.78
CA THR A 479 -11.17 -16.66 3.67
C THR A 479 -10.54 -17.85 2.97
N ALA A 480 -11.08 -19.04 3.18
CA ALA A 480 -10.68 -20.25 2.47
C ALA A 480 -11.58 -20.50 1.25
N GLU A 481 -11.02 -20.91 0.12
CA GLU A 481 -11.78 -21.23 -1.11
C GLU A 481 -12.70 -22.45 -0.91
N HIS A 482 -12.22 -23.49 -0.22
CA HIS A 482 -12.95 -24.73 0.06
C HIS A 482 -13.39 -24.80 1.52
N ASP A 483 -14.04 -23.75 2.00
CA ASP A 483 -14.54 -23.66 3.38
C ASP A 483 -16.01 -24.12 3.50
N PRO A 484 -16.29 -25.30 4.08
CA PRO A 484 -17.66 -25.77 4.28
C PRO A 484 -18.31 -25.24 5.56
N ILE A 485 -17.55 -24.61 6.46
CA ILE A 485 -18.00 -24.21 7.81
C ILE A 485 -18.41 -22.74 7.81
N THR A 486 -17.58 -21.88 7.22
CA THR A 486 -17.88 -20.46 6.99
C THR A 486 -17.83 -20.17 5.48
N PRO A 487 -18.89 -20.53 4.73
CA PRO A 487 -18.93 -20.34 3.28
C PRO A 487 -18.89 -18.84 2.91
N ALA A 488 -18.70 -18.56 1.62
CA ALA A 488 -18.51 -17.22 1.06
C ALA A 488 -19.48 -16.13 1.57
N TRP A 489 -20.74 -16.49 1.83
CA TRP A 489 -21.74 -15.55 2.35
C TRP A 489 -21.37 -14.95 3.72
N ASN A 490 -20.50 -15.58 4.52
CA ASN A 490 -19.98 -14.95 5.74
C ASN A 490 -19.08 -13.74 5.41
N ALA A 491 -18.25 -13.87 4.38
CA ALA A 491 -17.42 -12.76 3.91
C ALA A 491 -18.28 -11.65 3.31
N GLU A 492 -19.33 -12.03 2.55
CA GLU A 492 -20.29 -11.07 1.99
C GLU A 492 -21.03 -10.27 3.08
N ILE A 493 -21.37 -10.87 4.22
CA ILE A 493 -21.94 -10.14 5.36
C ILE A 493 -20.98 -9.05 5.84
N VAL A 494 -19.68 -9.35 5.91
CA VAL A 494 -18.68 -8.36 6.32
C VAL A 494 -18.54 -7.27 5.25
N ILE A 495 -18.29 -7.63 4.00
CA ILE A 495 -18.07 -6.68 2.91
C ILE A 495 -19.27 -5.73 2.74
N ASN A 496 -20.48 -6.27 2.71
CA ASN A 496 -21.69 -5.48 2.48
C ASN A 496 -22.20 -4.77 3.75
N GLY A 497 -21.71 -5.16 4.93
CA GLY A 497 -22.17 -4.64 6.22
C GLY A 497 -21.34 -3.46 6.74
N ILE A 498 -20.12 -3.27 6.24
CA ILE A 498 -19.21 -2.19 6.62
C ILE A 498 -19.51 -0.96 5.75
N GLN A 499 -19.61 0.22 6.38
CA GLN A 499 -19.95 1.46 5.64
C GLN A 499 -18.84 1.95 4.72
N ASP A 500 -17.58 1.80 5.13
CA ASP A 500 -16.41 2.22 4.37
C ASP A 500 -15.66 0.97 3.90
N GLU A 501 -15.99 0.49 2.71
CA GLU A 501 -15.36 -0.69 2.10
C GLU A 501 -13.83 -0.57 1.99
N SER A 502 -13.29 0.66 1.92
CA SER A 502 -11.82 0.89 1.89
C SER A 502 -11.11 0.46 3.17
N LYS A 503 -11.85 0.23 4.26
CA LYS A 503 -11.33 -0.34 5.51
C LYS A 503 -11.14 -1.85 5.45
N VAL A 504 -11.68 -2.54 4.44
CA VAL A 504 -11.65 -4.00 4.36
C VAL A 504 -10.63 -4.46 3.32
N THR A 505 -9.49 -4.96 3.79
CA THR A 505 -8.55 -5.70 2.95
C THR A 505 -9.01 -7.16 2.87
N PHE A 506 -9.53 -7.57 1.71
CA PHE A 506 -10.05 -8.93 1.50
C PHE A 506 -9.11 -9.79 0.63
N LYS A 507 -8.86 -11.04 1.07
CA LYS A 507 -8.10 -12.03 0.30
C LYS A 507 -8.68 -13.44 0.51
N GLN A 508 -9.09 -14.08 -0.57
CA GLN A 508 -9.42 -15.51 -0.56
C GLN A 508 -8.15 -16.33 -0.81
N ILE A 509 -7.89 -17.31 0.06
CA ILE A 509 -6.74 -18.20 -0.03
C ILE A 509 -7.12 -19.40 -0.90
N ALA A 510 -6.45 -19.50 -2.06
CA ALA A 510 -6.67 -20.55 -3.03
C ALA A 510 -6.42 -21.95 -2.46
N ASN A 511 -7.31 -22.88 -2.78
CA ASN A 511 -7.31 -24.28 -2.34
C ASN A 511 -7.25 -24.50 -0.80
N ALA A 512 -7.42 -23.46 0.02
CA ALA A 512 -7.44 -23.60 1.48
C ALA A 512 -8.80 -24.14 1.95
N GLY A 513 -8.80 -24.87 3.06
CA GLY A 513 -9.99 -25.23 3.81
C GLY A 513 -10.13 -24.43 5.10
N HIS A 514 -11.26 -24.59 5.80
CA HIS A 514 -11.54 -23.86 7.05
C HIS A 514 -10.41 -23.97 8.09
N PHE A 515 -9.84 -25.16 8.22
CA PHE A 515 -8.80 -25.48 9.21
C PHE A 515 -7.38 -25.23 8.73
N SER A 516 -7.19 -24.80 7.49
CA SER A 516 -5.87 -24.50 6.92
C SER A 516 -5.20 -23.30 7.61
N PHE A 517 -5.97 -22.45 8.31
CA PHE A 517 -5.47 -21.36 9.15
C PHE A 517 -4.96 -21.82 10.53
N LEU A 518 -5.12 -23.10 10.89
CA LEU A 518 -4.60 -23.64 12.14
C LEU A 518 -3.16 -24.12 11.95
N SER A 519 -2.29 -23.71 12.87
CA SER A 519 -0.87 -24.05 12.90
C SER A 519 -0.63 -25.54 12.61
N PRO A 520 0.38 -25.90 11.80
CA PRO A 520 0.60 -27.27 11.32
C PRO A 520 0.66 -28.28 12.45
N PHE A 521 0.01 -29.44 12.32
CA PHE A 521 -0.05 -30.40 13.41
C PHE A 521 1.20 -31.30 13.41
N PRO A 522 1.69 -31.74 14.60
CA PRO A 522 2.68 -32.81 14.68
C PRO A 522 2.22 -34.05 13.90
N GLU A 523 3.14 -34.80 13.30
CA GLU A 523 2.81 -35.98 12.50
C GLU A 523 1.91 -36.96 13.25
N SER A 524 2.15 -37.16 14.56
CA SER A 524 1.35 -38.05 15.42
C SER A 524 -0.12 -37.65 15.57
N MET A 525 -0.47 -36.40 15.24
CA MET A 525 -1.85 -35.90 15.27
C MET A 525 -2.51 -35.86 13.89
N ARG A 526 -1.75 -36.00 12.79
CA ARG A 526 -2.30 -35.93 11.44
C ARG A 526 -3.13 -37.17 11.16
N ASN A 527 -4.45 -36.99 11.07
CA ASN A 527 -5.39 -38.09 10.92
C ASN A 527 -6.62 -37.64 10.14
N PRO A 528 -7.07 -38.36 9.08
CA PRO A 528 -8.29 -38.04 8.35
C PRO A 528 -9.57 -37.91 9.20
N LYS A 529 -9.61 -38.60 10.37
CA LYS A 529 -10.74 -38.51 11.32
C LYS A 529 -10.66 -37.29 12.24
N PHE A 530 -9.53 -36.59 12.26
CA PHE A 530 -9.32 -35.36 12.99
C PHE A 530 -9.27 -34.19 12.00
N LEU A 531 -10.46 -33.72 11.61
CA LEU A 531 -10.66 -32.69 10.58
C LEU A 531 -9.77 -31.44 10.75
N PRO A 532 -9.47 -30.93 11.96
CA PRO A 532 -8.54 -29.81 12.11
C PRO A 532 -7.15 -30.06 11.52
N SER A 533 -6.69 -31.32 11.44
CA SER A 533 -5.39 -31.71 10.90
C SER A 533 -5.39 -32.03 9.39
N THR A 534 -6.53 -31.89 8.72
CA THR A 534 -6.68 -32.18 7.29
C THR A 534 -6.86 -30.90 6.48
N ASP A 535 -6.38 -30.90 5.24
CA ASP A 535 -6.54 -29.83 4.26
C ASP A 535 -7.09 -30.40 2.94
N PRO A 536 -7.60 -29.55 2.02
CA PRO A 536 -7.88 -29.97 0.66
C PRO A 536 -6.66 -30.58 -0.04
N ASP A 537 -6.91 -31.50 -0.98
CA ASP A 537 -5.85 -32.18 -1.71
C ASP A 537 -4.92 -31.17 -2.42
N GLY A 538 -3.61 -31.33 -2.22
CA GLY A 538 -2.59 -30.45 -2.79
C GLY A 538 -2.34 -29.13 -2.04
N PHE A 539 -3.04 -28.85 -0.94
CA PHE A 539 -2.74 -27.69 -0.11
C PHE A 539 -1.52 -27.93 0.81
N ASP A 540 -0.52 -27.05 0.73
CA ASP A 540 0.68 -27.11 1.57
C ASP A 540 0.54 -26.20 2.79
N ARG A 541 0.08 -26.78 3.91
CA ARG A 541 -0.11 -26.05 5.17
C ARG A 541 1.20 -25.51 5.75
N GLU A 542 2.32 -26.22 5.61
CA GLU A 542 3.60 -25.78 6.17
C GLU A 542 4.07 -24.52 5.44
N LYS A 543 4.05 -24.55 4.10
CA LYS A 543 4.38 -23.39 3.28
C LYS A 543 3.43 -22.22 3.56
N PHE A 544 2.13 -22.48 3.67
CA PHE A 544 1.16 -21.45 4.01
C PHE A 544 1.46 -20.77 5.35
N HIS A 545 1.81 -21.54 6.38
CA HIS A 545 2.15 -20.99 7.69
C HIS A 545 3.53 -20.34 7.79
N ASN A 546 4.38 -20.48 6.77
CA ASN A 546 5.59 -19.67 6.63
C ASN A 546 5.29 -18.25 6.11
N GLU A 547 4.21 -18.08 5.32
CA GLU A 547 3.84 -16.79 4.71
C GLU A 547 2.72 -16.06 5.48
N LEU A 548 1.73 -16.78 6.00
CA LEU A 548 0.58 -16.19 6.69
C LEU A 548 0.97 -15.21 7.81
N PRO A 549 1.91 -15.53 8.73
CA PRO A 549 2.31 -14.57 9.75
C PRO A 549 3.01 -13.33 9.20
N LYS A 550 3.68 -13.41 8.04
CA LYS A 550 4.31 -12.26 7.37
C LYS A 550 3.28 -11.32 6.78
N ASP A 551 2.26 -11.88 6.12
CA ASP A 551 1.12 -11.11 5.60
C ASP A 551 0.40 -10.37 6.74
N ILE A 552 0.19 -11.05 7.87
CA ILE A 552 -0.42 -10.47 9.07
C ILE A 552 0.48 -9.37 9.66
N LEU A 553 1.79 -9.62 9.80
CA LEU A 553 2.74 -8.63 10.33
C LEU A 553 2.76 -7.36 9.46
N ALA A 554 2.83 -7.50 8.14
CA ALA A 554 2.81 -6.37 7.22
C ALA A 554 1.55 -5.53 7.37
N TYR A 555 0.39 -6.18 7.47
CA TYR A 555 -0.88 -5.50 7.72
C TYR A 555 -0.90 -4.78 9.08
N LEU A 556 -0.46 -5.44 10.15
CA LEU A 556 -0.44 -4.83 11.48
C LEU A 556 0.50 -3.63 11.53
N ASN A 557 1.67 -3.72 10.90
CA ASN A 557 2.60 -2.60 10.80
C ASN A 557 1.99 -1.42 10.03
N GLU A 558 1.27 -1.67 8.93
CA GLU A 558 0.59 -0.62 8.16
C GLU A 558 -0.56 0.06 8.91
N LYS A 559 -1.29 -0.67 9.77
CA LYS A 559 -2.50 -0.16 10.41
C LYS A 559 -2.31 0.34 11.85
N LEU A 560 -1.21 -0.01 12.50
CA LEU A 560 -0.90 0.42 13.86
C LEU A 560 0.17 1.52 13.94
N PHE A 561 0.96 1.73 12.88
CA PHE A 561 2.04 2.72 12.79
C PHE A 561 1.80 3.63 11.59
#